data_AF-A0A7K6D9N3-F1
#
_entry.id   AF-A0A7K6D9N3-F1
#
_cell.length_a   1.000
_cell.length_b   1.000
_cell.length_c   1.000
_cell.angle_alpha   90.00
_cell.angle_beta   90.00
_cell.angle_gamma   90.00
#
_symmetry.space_group_name_H-M   'P 1'
#
loop_
_entity.id
_entity.type
_entity.pdbx_description
1 polymer ?
#
loop_
_entity_poly.entity_id
_entity_poly.type
_entity_poly.pdbx_seq_one_letter_code
_entity_poly.pdbx_strand_id
1 'polypeptide(L)'
;ELKEKGLFSIKQLSESHSQVLLSRLREVCLAVTDEVTNLRSKVSNSAIVTLGELFVVLKKDMDSEVDEVAWVLLQMVWNSPEFLQKIATETLGIMVENVTPARAMTTLMDSGVQSCHVQVQKRAAELLLSVMEKIGVTKLAGTARAERLAHVAGTLAQDCHKDTR
;
A
#
# COMPACT_ATOMS: atom_id res chain seq x y z
N GLU A 1 -14.31 16.48 -12.74
CA GLU A 1 -15.59 16.81 -12.09
C GLU A 1 -16.42 15.58 -11.72
N LEU A 2 -16.99 14.81 -12.68
CA LEU A 2 -17.80 13.63 -12.34
C LEU A 2 -17.01 12.58 -11.54
N LYS A 3 -15.77 12.29 -11.96
CA LYS A 3 -14.88 11.35 -11.26
C LYS A 3 -14.56 11.80 -9.83
N GLU A 4 -14.17 13.06 -9.65
CA GLU A 4 -13.92 13.65 -8.32
C GLU A 4 -15.15 13.61 -7.42
N LYS A 5 -16.34 13.91 -7.96
CA LYS A 5 -17.60 13.80 -7.21
C LYS A 5 -17.89 12.35 -6.80
N GLY A 6 -17.65 11.39 -7.70
CA GLY A 6 -17.79 9.96 -7.40
C GLY A 6 -16.85 9.49 -6.28
N LEU A 7 -15.57 9.86 -6.36
CA LEU A 7 -14.56 9.56 -5.33
C LEU A 7 -14.96 10.18 -3.98
N PHE A 8 -15.42 11.43 -3.99
CA PHE A 8 -15.93 12.07 -2.79
C PHE A 8 -17.17 11.36 -2.21
N SER A 9 -18.09 10.88 -3.05
CA SER A 9 -19.23 10.08 -2.60
C SER A 9 -18.80 8.74 -1.98
N ILE A 10 -17.80 8.07 -2.56
CA ILE A 10 -17.23 6.83 -1.98
C ILE A 10 -16.67 7.12 -0.59
N LYS A 11 -15.89 8.20 -0.43
CA LYS A 11 -15.41 8.64 0.88
C LYS A 11 -16.57 8.79 1.88
N GLN A 12 -17.58 9.58 1.54
CA GLN A 12 -18.71 9.85 2.44
C GLN A 12 -19.47 8.57 2.80
N LEU A 13 -19.65 7.65 1.86
CA LEU A 13 -20.26 6.36 2.12
C LEU A 13 -19.41 5.48 3.03
N SER A 14 -18.08 5.54 2.95
CA SER A 14 -17.22 4.78 3.86
C SER A 14 -17.43 5.23 5.31
N GLU A 15 -17.53 6.54 5.55
CA GLU A 15 -17.68 7.13 6.87
C GLU A 15 -19.08 6.92 7.46
N SER A 16 -20.13 7.01 6.62
CA SER A 16 -21.53 7.00 7.07
C SER A 16 -22.24 5.65 6.92
N HIS A 17 -21.86 4.84 5.93
CA HIS A 17 -22.58 3.62 5.52
C HIS A 17 -21.60 2.53 5.03
N SER A 18 -20.54 2.27 5.79
CA SER A 18 -19.45 1.34 5.41
C SER A 18 -19.94 -0.03 4.92
N GLN A 19 -21.03 -0.57 5.49
CA GLN A 19 -21.62 -1.85 5.09
C GLN A 19 -22.04 -1.91 3.62
N VAL A 20 -22.48 -0.78 3.06
CA VAL A 20 -22.85 -0.70 1.63
C VAL A 20 -21.61 -0.89 0.76
N LEU A 21 -20.50 -0.23 1.12
CA LEU A 21 -19.24 -0.40 0.40
C LEU A 21 -18.66 -1.80 0.59
N LEU A 22 -18.70 -2.35 1.80
CA LEU A 22 -18.18 -3.69 2.10
C LEU A 22 -18.87 -4.77 1.25
N SER A 23 -20.17 -4.64 1.00
CA SER A 23 -20.91 -5.58 0.14
C SER A 23 -20.43 -5.60 -1.33
N ARG A 24 -19.73 -4.56 -1.77
CA ARG A 24 -19.20 -4.40 -3.13
C ARG A 24 -17.73 -3.94 -3.12
N LEU A 25 -16.98 -4.34 -2.09
CA LEU A 25 -15.66 -3.77 -1.80
C LEU A 25 -14.72 -3.88 -2.99
N ARG A 26 -14.62 -5.07 -3.58
CA ARG A 26 -13.78 -5.33 -4.76
C ARG A 26 -14.10 -4.38 -5.92
N GLU A 27 -15.37 -4.20 -6.24
CA GLU A 27 -15.80 -3.33 -7.35
C GLU A 27 -15.48 -1.86 -7.07
N VAL A 28 -15.67 -1.42 -5.82
CA VAL A 28 -15.34 -0.07 -5.38
C VAL A 28 -13.82 0.15 -5.45
N CYS A 29 -13.03 -0.78 -4.92
CA CYS A 29 -11.57 -0.69 -4.96
C CYS A 29 -11.05 -0.66 -6.39
N LEU A 30 -11.53 -1.54 -7.28
CA LEU A 30 -11.17 -1.53 -8.70
C LEU A 30 -11.48 -0.17 -9.36
N ALA A 31 -12.68 0.36 -9.13
CA ALA A 31 -13.07 1.65 -9.70
C ALA A 31 -12.21 2.80 -9.17
N VAL A 32 -11.75 2.75 -7.92
CA VAL A 32 -10.85 3.77 -7.36
C VAL A 32 -9.42 3.58 -7.87
N THR A 33 -8.91 2.34 -7.94
CA THR A 33 -7.55 2.06 -8.44
C THR A 33 -7.38 2.43 -9.91
N ASP A 34 -8.42 2.25 -10.74
CA ASP A 34 -8.44 2.72 -12.13
C ASP A 34 -8.21 4.25 -12.26
N GLU A 35 -8.56 5.01 -11.22
CA GLU A 35 -8.38 6.45 -11.18
C GLU A 35 -7.05 6.90 -10.58
N VAL A 36 -6.30 6.00 -9.92
CA VAL A 36 -5.01 6.31 -9.30
C VAL A 36 -3.98 6.76 -10.34
N THR A 37 -3.94 6.12 -11.50
CA THR A 37 -3.02 6.45 -12.61
C THR A 37 -3.64 7.41 -13.63
N ASN A 38 -4.68 8.16 -13.24
CA ASN A 38 -5.37 9.07 -14.15
C ASN A 38 -4.45 10.21 -14.64
N LEU A 39 -4.48 10.51 -15.94
CA LEU A 39 -3.71 11.59 -16.58
C LEU A 39 -3.98 12.98 -15.96
N ARG A 40 -5.17 13.18 -15.40
CA ARG A 40 -5.50 14.38 -14.65
C ARG A 40 -5.04 14.21 -13.22
N SER A 41 -3.93 14.86 -12.87
CA SER A 41 -3.32 14.72 -11.54
C SER A 41 -4.25 15.06 -10.37
N LYS A 42 -5.26 15.91 -10.57
CA LYS A 42 -6.29 16.19 -9.55
C LYS A 42 -7.21 14.98 -9.28
N VAL A 43 -7.55 14.22 -10.32
CA VAL A 43 -8.35 12.98 -10.20
C VAL A 43 -7.50 11.90 -9.55
N SER A 44 -6.26 11.72 -9.99
CA SER A 44 -5.28 10.81 -9.39
C SER A 44 -5.05 11.10 -7.90
N ASN A 45 -4.81 12.36 -7.54
CA ASN A 45 -4.70 12.79 -6.14
C ASN A 45 -5.94 12.39 -5.34
N SER A 46 -7.14 12.74 -5.83
CA SER A 46 -8.39 12.40 -5.16
C SER A 46 -8.55 10.88 -4.97
N ALA A 47 -8.14 10.07 -5.95
CA ALA A 47 -8.24 8.61 -5.86
C ALA A 47 -7.29 8.04 -4.82
N ILE A 48 -6.03 8.51 -4.79
CA ILE A 48 -5.04 8.09 -3.79
C ILE A 48 -5.52 8.46 -2.38
N VAL A 49 -6.02 9.67 -2.17
CA VAL A 49 -6.57 10.11 -0.88
C VAL A 49 -7.77 9.25 -0.47
N THR A 50 -8.69 8.95 -1.40
CA THR A 50 -9.83 8.06 -1.13
C THR A 50 -9.37 6.67 -0.69
N LEU A 51 -8.32 6.10 -1.30
CA LEU A 51 -7.77 4.80 -0.85
C LEU A 51 -7.23 4.89 0.58
N GLY A 52 -6.50 5.95 0.92
CA GLY A 52 -6.01 6.17 2.29
C GLY A 52 -7.15 6.20 3.31
N GLU A 53 -8.23 6.91 2.99
CA GLU A 53 -9.41 7.00 3.85
C GLU A 53 -10.13 5.65 3.99
N LEU A 54 -10.26 4.89 2.89
CA LEU A 54 -10.83 3.54 2.95
C LEU A 54 -10.01 2.63 3.87
N PHE A 55 -8.68 2.70 3.86
CA PHE A 55 -7.86 1.95 4.81
C PHE A 55 -8.09 2.38 6.26
N VAL A 56 -8.18 3.68 6.55
CA VAL A 56 -8.44 4.18 7.91
C VAL A 56 -9.79 3.71 8.43
N VAL A 57 -10.82 3.73 7.58
CA VAL A 57 -12.20 3.45 7.98
C VAL A 57 -12.49 1.94 8.01
N LEU A 58 -12.09 1.20 6.98
CA LEU A 58 -12.43 -0.21 6.79
C LEU A 58 -11.36 -1.18 7.33
N LYS A 59 -10.11 -0.72 7.50
CA LYS A 59 -9.03 -1.45 8.19
C LYS A 59 -8.84 -2.87 7.65
N LYS A 60 -8.93 -3.90 8.50
CA LYS A 60 -8.77 -5.31 8.14
C LYS A 60 -9.74 -5.80 7.06
N ASP A 61 -10.87 -5.13 6.87
CA ASP A 61 -11.81 -5.52 5.82
C ASP A 61 -11.21 -5.24 4.42
N MET A 62 -10.23 -4.33 4.33
CA MET A 62 -9.44 -4.07 3.13
C MET A 62 -8.37 -5.13 2.84
N ASP A 63 -8.12 -6.10 3.74
CA ASP A 63 -7.02 -7.07 3.60
C ASP A 63 -7.05 -7.80 2.23
N SER A 64 -8.23 -8.04 1.68
CA SER A 64 -8.43 -8.71 0.38
C SER A 64 -8.04 -7.86 -0.85
N GLU A 65 -7.92 -6.54 -0.68
CA GLU A 65 -7.66 -5.58 -1.75
C GLU A 65 -6.24 -5.00 -1.70
N VAL A 66 -5.47 -5.34 -0.65
CA VAL A 66 -4.13 -4.79 -0.40
C VAL A 66 -3.16 -5.00 -1.56
N ASP A 67 -3.17 -6.17 -2.21
CA ASP A 67 -2.24 -6.48 -3.30
C ASP A 67 -2.41 -5.52 -4.49
N GLU A 68 -3.65 -5.32 -4.92
CA GLU A 68 -3.99 -4.46 -6.05
C GLU A 68 -3.69 -2.99 -5.71
N VAL A 69 -4.13 -2.55 -4.53
CA VAL A 69 -3.94 -1.16 -4.10
C VAL A 69 -2.46 -0.83 -3.90
N ALA A 70 -1.69 -1.74 -3.27
CA ALA A 70 -0.26 -1.54 -3.09
C ALA A 70 0.44 -1.47 -4.45
N TRP A 71 0.09 -2.32 -5.40
CA TRP A 71 0.69 -2.31 -6.73
C TRP A 71 0.52 -0.95 -7.44
N VAL A 72 -0.70 -0.41 -7.51
CA VAL A 72 -0.92 0.91 -8.15
C VAL A 72 -0.23 2.05 -7.39
N LEU A 73 -0.22 2.01 -6.06
CA LEU A 73 0.46 3.05 -5.27
C LEU A 73 1.97 3.01 -5.45
N LEU A 74 2.58 1.81 -5.46
CA LEU A 74 4.01 1.64 -5.72
C LEU A 74 4.38 2.14 -7.12
N GLN A 75 3.52 1.95 -8.13
CA GLN A 75 3.71 2.57 -9.44
C GLN A 75 3.71 4.09 -9.38
N MET A 76 2.78 4.68 -8.64
CA MET A 76 2.73 6.13 -8.47
C MET A 76 3.96 6.69 -7.76
N VAL A 77 4.58 5.94 -6.84
CA VAL A 77 5.79 6.38 -6.13
C VAL A 77 6.97 6.62 -7.09
N TRP A 78 7.10 5.88 -8.19
CA TRP A 78 8.23 6.07 -9.12
C TRP A 78 7.85 6.71 -10.46
N ASN A 79 6.58 6.63 -10.88
CA ASN A 79 6.14 7.04 -12.22
C ASN A 79 5.18 8.24 -12.23
N SER A 80 5.27 9.14 -11.25
CA SER A 80 4.38 10.32 -11.15
C SER A 80 5.12 11.60 -10.77
N PRO A 81 4.50 12.79 -10.91
CA PRO A 81 5.04 14.03 -10.37
C PRO A 81 5.31 13.93 -8.85
N GLU A 82 6.36 14.60 -8.37
CA GLU A 82 6.84 14.51 -6.98
C GLU A 82 5.75 14.67 -5.91
N PHE A 83 4.79 15.57 -6.14
CA PHE A 83 3.68 15.76 -5.20
C PHE A 83 2.77 14.52 -5.09
N LEU A 84 2.53 13.80 -6.19
CA LEU A 84 1.76 12.55 -6.18
C LEU A 84 2.58 11.39 -5.60
N GLN A 85 3.89 11.35 -5.87
CA GLN A 85 4.78 10.36 -5.25
C GLN A 85 4.72 10.45 -3.73
N LYS A 86 4.74 11.66 -3.18
CA LYS A 86 4.63 11.91 -1.74
C LYS A 86 3.30 11.40 -1.18
N ILE A 87 2.18 11.76 -1.81
CA ILE A 87 0.84 11.34 -1.37
C ILE A 87 0.69 9.82 -1.47
N ALA A 88 1.19 9.18 -2.53
CA ALA A 88 1.18 7.73 -2.69
C ALA A 88 2.03 7.03 -1.61
N THR A 89 3.22 7.57 -1.31
CA THR A 89 4.09 7.07 -0.24
C THR A 89 3.43 7.16 1.13
N GLU A 90 2.79 8.30 1.45
CA GLU A 90 2.04 8.49 2.69
C GLU A 90 0.86 7.51 2.77
N THR A 91 0.16 7.29 1.66
CA THR A 91 -0.97 6.35 1.58
C THR A 91 -0.55 4.90 1.78
N LEU A 92 0.63 4.49 1.27
CA LEU A 92 1.22 3.18 1.58
C LEU A 92 1.49 3.02 3.08
N GLY A 93 1.94 4.08 3.75
CA GLY A 93 2.08 4.10 5.21
C GLY A 93 0.75 3.88 5.93
N ILE A 94 -0.29 4.64 5.54
CA ILE A 94 -1.65 4.51 6.08
C ILE A 94 -2.20 3.09 5.90
N MET A 95 -2.00 2.49 4.72
CA MET A 95 -2.38 1.10 4.44
C MET A 95 -1.73 0.17 5.47
N VAL A 96 -0.40 0.23 5.60
CA VAL A 96 0.39 -0.62 6.49
C VAL A 96 -0.03 -0.46 7.97
N GLU A 97 -0.46 0.73 8.36
CA GLU A 97 -0.92 1.01 9.72
C GLU A 97 -2.29 0.40 10.06
N ASN A 98 -3.18 0.21 9.07
CA ASN A 98 -4.58 -0.10 9.31
C ASN A 98 -5.00 -1.53 8.92
N VAL A 99 -4.27 -2.17 8.00
CA VAL A 99 -4.52 -3.57 7.61
C VAL A 99 -3.90 -4.55 8.62
N THR A 100 -4.22 -5.84 8.52
CA THR A 100 -3.61 -6.83 9.42
C THR A 100 -2.08 -6.84 9.23
N PRO A 101 -1.25 -6.83 10.29
CA PRO A 101 0.21 -6.79 10.17
C PRO A 101 0.77 -7.92 9.29
N ALA A 102 0.20 -9.13 9.39
CA ALA A 102 0.59 -10.25 8.54
C ALA A 102 0.33 -10.01 7.04
N ARG A 103 -0.75 -9.31 6.70
CA ARG A 103 -1.13 -8.94 5.33
C ARG A 103 -0.24 -7.82 4.79
N ALA A 104 0.02 -6.78 5.59
CA ALA A 104 0.98 -5.73 5.27
C ALA A 104 2.37 -6.32 4.96
N MET A 105 2.86 -7.18 5.85
CA MET A 105 4.19 -7.79 5.72
C MET A 105 4.34 -8.61 4.44
N THR A 106 3.36 -9.47 4.15
CA THR A 106 3.37 -10.32 2.95
C THR A 106 3.42 -9.46 1.68
N THR A 107 2.55 -8.45 1.59
CA THR A 107 2.50 -7.52 0.46
C THR A 107 3.82 -6.78 0.26
N LEU A 108 4.40 -6.23 1.34
CA LEU A 108 5.66 -5.50 1.25
C LEU A 108 6.82 -6.39 0.79
N MET A 109 6.85 -7.65 1.24
CA MET A 109 7.86 -8.62 0.80
C MET A 109 7.71 -9.01 -0.67
N ASP A 110 6.47 -9.13 -1.16
CA ASP A 110 6.17 -9.62 -2.49
C ASP A 110 6.28 -8.53 -3.57
N SER A 111 5.78 -7.32 -3.30
CA SER A 111 5.70 -6.23 -4.30
C SER A 111 6.60 -5.03 -4.01
N GLY A 112 6.84 -4.73 -2.73
CA GLY A 112 7.62 -3.55 -2.34
C GLY A 112 9.13 -3.79 -2.43
N VAL A 113 9.62 -4.80 -1.71
CA VAL A 113 11.07 -5.08 -1.59
C VAL A 113 11.66 -5.68 -2.87
N GLN A 114 10.86 -6.39 -3.65
CA GLN A 114 11.25 -6.94 -4.96
C GLN A 114 11.26 -5.89 -6.08
N SER A 115 10.91 -4.63 -5.79
CA SER A 115 10.91 -3.56 -6.79
C SER A 115 12.32 -3.27 -7.31
N CYS A 116 12.44 -3.07 -8.62
CA CYS A 116 13.69 -2.62 -9.25
C CYS A 116 13.99 -1.13 -9.01
N HIS A 117 13.04 -0.37 -8.44
CA HIS A 117 13.22 1.05 -8.15
C HIS A 117 13.70 1.25 -6.71
N VAL A 118 14.93 1.74 -6.55
CA VAL A 118 15.59 1.93 -5.25
C VAL A 118 14.74 2.74 -4.26
N GLN A 119 14.05 3.78 -4.72
CA GLN A 119 13.17 4.60 -3.86
C GLN A 119 12.00 3.80 -3.28
N VAL A 120 11.39 2.95 -4.11
CA VAL A 120 10.28 2.06 -3.73
C VAL A 120 10.78 0.97 -2.78
N GLN A 121 11.89 0.33 -3.12
CA GLN A 121 12.51 -0.71 -2.30
C GLN A 121 12.89 -0.18 -0.91
N LYS A 122 13.51 1.00 -0.84
CA LYS A 122 13.86 1.65 0.44
C LYS A 122 12.63 1.92 1.29
N ARG A 123 11.56 2.49 0.71
CA ARG A 123 10.33 2.77 1.45
C ARG A 123 9.62 1.51 1.91
N ALA A 124 9.59 0.48 1.08
CA ALA A 124 9.05 -0.82 1.47
C ALA A 124 9.83 -1.44 2.63
N ALA A 125 11.16 -1.35 2.63
CA ALA A 125 12.00 -1.85 3.72
C ALA A 125 11.76 -1.11 5.04
N GLU A 126 11.64 0.22 5.00
CA GLU A 126 11.30 1.03 6.19
C GLU A 126 9.92 0.67 6.78
N LEU A 127 8.91 0.51 5.91
CA LEU A 127 7.58 0.06 6.33
C LEU A 127 7.60 -1.37 6.87
N LEU A 128 8.40 -2.25 6.26
CA LEU A 128 8.54 -3.64 6.68
C LEU A 128 9.12 -3.73 8.10
N LEU A 129 10.13 -2.92 8.40
CA LEU A 129 10.69 -2.81 9.75
C LEU A 129 9.62 -2.39 10.77
N SER A 130 8.82 -1.37 10.45
CA SER A 130 7.72 -0.93 11.33
C SER A 130 6.68 -2.05 11.58
N VAL A 131 6.36 -2.85 10.57
CA VAL A 131 5.44 -3.99 10.72
C VAL A 131 6.05 -5.08 11.60
N MET A 132 7.34 -5.38 11.43
CA MET A 132 8.06 -6.36 12.25
C MET A 132 8.06 -5.96 13.73
N GLU A 133 8.30 -4.67 14.02
CA GLU A 133 8.23 -4.12 15.37
C GLU A 133 6.82 -4.27 15.97
N LYS A 134 5.77 -3.99 15.19
CA LYS A 134 4.37 -4.14 15.62
C LYS A 134 3.97 -5.59 15.91
N ILE A 135 4.43 -6.54 15.11
CA ILE A 135 4.18 -7.98 15.34
C ILE A 135 4.94 -8.45 16.59
N GLY A 136 6.19 -7.98 16.74
CA GLY A 136 7.10 -8.38 17.79
C GLY A 136 7.87 -9.66 17.43
N VAL A 137 9.16 -9.67 17.74
CA VAL A 137 10.11 -10.73 17.37
C VAL A 137 9.66 -12.12 17.85
N THR A 138 9.09 -12.21 19.06
CA THR A 138 8.65 -13.49 19.65
C THR A 138 7.46 -14.11 18.94
N LYS A 139 6.54 -13.30 18.40
CA LYS A 139 5.39 -13.79 17.63
C LYS A 139 5.77 -14.17 16.19
N LEU A 140 6.87 -13.60 15.70
CA LEU A 140 7.37 -13.82 14.36
C LEU A 140 8.29 -15.05 14.29
N ALA A 141 9.06 -15.30 15.36
CA ALA A 141 9.99 -16.41 15.45
C ALA A 141 9.33 -17.77 15.17
N GLY A 142 10.00 -18.61 14.37
CA GLY A 142 9.50 -19.95 14.03
C GLY A 142 8.33 -19.97 13.04
N THR A 143 7.96 -18.83 12.45
CA THR A 143 6.95 -18.80 11.39
C THR A 143 7.61 -18.83 10.01
N ALA A 144 6.92 -19.40 9.01
CA ALA A 144 7.35 -19.36 7.60
C ALA A 144 7.60 -17.92 7.08
N ARG A 145 6.99 -16.91 7.73
CA ARG A 145 7.22 -15.52 7.38
C ARG A 145 8.57 -15.01 7.88
N ALA A 146 9.05 -15.45 9.04
CA ALA A 146 10.40 -15.13 9.51
C ALA A 146 11.48 -15.69 8.59
N GLU A 147 11.29 -16.92 8.10
CA GLU A 147 12.21 -17.54 7.14
C GLU A 147 12.26 -16.76 5.83
N ARG A 148 11.09 -16.39 5.28
CA ARG A 148 11.04 -15.54 4.09
C ARG A 148 11.64 -14.16 4.33
N LEU A 149 11.46 -13.56 5.51
CA LEU A 149 12.07 -12.29 5.86
C LEU A 149 13.60 -12.38 5.85
N ALA A 150 14.16 -13.45 6.42
CA ALA A 150 15.60 -13.69 6.40
C ALA A 150 16.13 -13.83 4.96
N HIS A 151 15.39 -14.52 4.08
CA HIS A 151 15.72 -14.61 2.67
C HIS A 151 15.70 -13.24 1.98
N VAL A 152 14.62 -12.49 2.13
CA VAL A 152 14.45 -11.14 1.54
C VAL A 152 15.54 -10.17 2.02
N ALA A 153 15.87 -10.20 3.31
CA ALA A 153 16.96 -9.41 3.88
C ALA A 153 18.33 -9.82 3.31
N GLY A 154 18.55 -11.12 3.10
CA GLY A 154 19.75 -11.64 2.44
C GLY A 154 19.90 -11.13 1.01
N THR A 155 18.82 -11.12 0.22
CA THR A 155 18.81 -10.58 -1.15
C THR A 155 19.13 -9.08 -1.16
N LEU A 156 18.50 -8.30 -0.28
CA LEU A 156 18.78 -6.87 -0.15
C LEU A 156 20.24 -6.58 0.17
N ALA A 157 20.83 -7.32 1.12
CA ALA A 157 22.24 -7.15 1.50
C ALA A 157 23.20 -7.47 0.35
N GLN A 158 22.86 -8.44 -0.51
CA GLN A 158 23.65 -8.79 -1.69
C GLN A 158 23.57 -7.71 -2.78
N ASP A 159 22.41 -7.10 -2.98
CA ASP A 159 22.24 -6.05 -3.98
C ASP A 159 22.87 -4.72 -3.56
N CYS A 160 22.86 -4.36 -2.26
CA CYS A 160 23.63 -3.22 -1.76
C CYS A 160 25.14 -3.33 -2.04
N HIS A 161 25.66 -4.56 -2.19
CA HIS A 161 27.07 -4.81 -2.47
C HIS A 161 27.47 -4.51 -3.94
N LYS A 162 26.49 -4.23 -4.82
CA LYS A 162 26.72 -3.84 -6.23
C LYS A 162 26.80 -2.33 -6.44
N ASP A 163 26.26 -1.52 -5.53
CA ASP A 163 26.35 -0.04 -5.56
C ASP A 163 27.66 0.50 -4.91
N THR A 164 28.64 -0.37 -4.62
CA THR A 164 29.94 0.01 -4.02
C THR A 164 31.15 -0.17 -4.95
N ARG A 165 30.99 0.01 -6.27
CA ARG A 165 32.11 0.08 -7.22
C ARG A 165 31.97 1.21 -8.22
#